data_AF-A0A915D1F4-F1
#
_entry.id   AF-A0A915D1F4-F1
#
_cell.length_a   1.000
_cell.length_b   1.000
_cell.length_c   1.000
_cell.angle_alpha   90.00
_cell.angle_beta   90.00
_cell.angle_gamma   90.00
#
_symmetry.space_group_name_H-M   'P 1'
#
loop_
_entity.id
_entity.type
_entity.pdbx_description
1 polymer ?
#
loop_
_entity_poly.entity_id
_entity_poly.type
_entity_poly.pdbx_seq_one_letter_code
_entity_poly.pdbx_strand_id
1 'polypeptide(L)'
;MASATNNELTEGILLGMGNPLLDIQVNVEKDLLDKYEMKENCAILAEDKHLALFEEIVKREGIEYIPGGATQNALRVFQWIICKPNASTFFGAVGKDKYSEILYNQSKNAGVNVCYQVNKSVKTGTCAALIYKHHRSLCADLAAANTFTLDHLQSEANDALVKRQNSITYLVSS
;
A
#
# COMPACT_ATOMS: atom_id res chain seq x y z
N MET A 1 15.58 43.61 3.38
CA MET A 1 14.48 42.67 3.08
C MET A 1 15.10 41.37 2.60
N ALA A 2 15.13 40.35 3.44
CA ALA A 2 15.59 39.03 3.02
C ALA A 2 14.56 38.47 2.05
N SER A 3 14.99 38.19 0.81
CA SER A 3 14.23 37.38 -0.14
C SER A 3 14.07 35.99 0.49
N ALA A 4 12.88 35.68 0.98
CA ALA A 4 12.50 34.29 1.19
C ALA A 4 12.51 33.66 -0.20
N THR A 5 13.52 32.84 -0.48
CA THR A 5 13.48 31.92 -1.62
C THR A 5 12.23 31.07 -1.41
N ASN A 6 11.18 31.32 -2.21
CA ASN A 6 10.11 30.36 -2.40
C ASN A 6 10.75 29.10 -3.00
N ASN A 7 11.28 28.21 -2.16
CA ASN A 7 11.59 26.86 -2.55
C ASN A 7 10.24 26.17 -2.77
N GLU A 8 9.63 26.43 -3.93
CA GLU A 8 8.51 25.62 -4.37
C GLU A 8 9.00 24.18 -4.43
N LEU A 9 8.44 23.33 -3.57
CA LEU A 9 8.67 21.89 -3.61
C LEU A 9 8.42 21.43 -5.04
N THR A 10 9.27 20.59 -5.63
CA THR A 10 9.06 20.08 -6.98
C THR A 10 8.26 18.78 -6.95
N GLU A 11 7.71 18.36 -8.10
CA GLU A 11 7.18 16.99 -8.21
C GLU A 11 8.33 15.97 -8.13
N GLY A 12 8.04 14.79 -7.58
CA GLY A 12 8.99 13.68 -7.50
C GLY A 12 10.18 13.96 -6.55
N ILE A 13 9.95 14.67 -5.45
CA ILE A 13 10.98 14.93 -4.42
C ILE A 13 11.19 13.75 -3.48
N LEU A 14 10.21 12.85 -3.38
CA LEU A 14 10.27 11.64 -2.56
C LEU A 14 9.90 10.42 -3.40
N LEU A 15 10.71 9.37 -3.34
CA LEU A 15 10.40 8.06 -3.91
C LEU A 15 10.14 7.08 -2.80
N GLY A 16 9.04 6.35 -2.87
CA GLY A 16 8.79 5.20 -2.04
C GLY A 16 8.67 3.94 -2.88
N MET A 17 9.23 2.85 -2.37
CA MET A 17 8.95 1.51 -2.90
C MET A 17 8.43 0.61 -1.78
N GLY A 18 7.47 -0.24 -2.10
CA GLY A 18 6.96 -1.22 -1.13
C GLY A 18 5.81 -2.04 -1.69
N ASN A 19 5.09 -2.68 -0.78
CA ASN A 19 4.00 -3.59 -1.09
C ASN A 19 2.66 -2.85 -1.09
N PRO A 20 2.05 -2.55 -2.26
CA PRO A 20 0.70 -2.03 -2.32
C PRO A 20 -0.28 -3.15 -1.95
N LEU A 21 -0.91 -3.03 -0.80
CA LEU A 21 -1.89 -3.99 -0.30
C LEU A 21 -3.25 -3.30 -0.15
N LEU A 22 -4.33 -4.01 -0.48
CA LEU A 22 -5.66 -3.56 -0.12
C LEU A 22 -6.03 -4.11 1.26
N ASP A 23 -6.23 -3.21 2.22
CA ASP A 23 -6.72 -3.58 3.54
C ASP A 23 -8.22 -3.90 3.44
N ILE A 24 -8.58 -5.13 3.80
CA ILE A 24 -9.96 -5.60 3.98
C ILE A 24 -10.25 -5.48 5.48
N GLN A 25 -10.83 -4.36 5.87
CA GLN A 25 -11.09 -4.02 7.26
C GLN A 25 -12.49 -4.47 7.67
N VAL A 26 -12.60 -5.11 8.84
CA VAL A 26 -13.88 -5.56 9.38
C VAL A 26 -13.82 -5.66 10.91
N ASN A 27 -14.94 -5.33 11.57
CA ASN A 27 -15.11 -5.57 13.00
C ASN A 27 -15.41 -7.05 13.25
N VAL A 28 -14.72 -7.65 14.21
CA VAL A 28 -14.82 -9.08 14.50
C VAL A 28 -14.91 -9.33 16.00
N GLU A 29 -15.43 -10.51 16.34
CA GLU A 29 -15.36 -11.06 17.68
C GLU A 29 -14.04 -11.84 17.87
N LYS A 30 -13.70 -12.11 19.14
CA LYS A 30 -12.44 -12.77 19.50
C LYS A 30 -12.34 -14.20 18.94
N ASP A 31 -13.47 -14.85 18.73
CA ASP A 31 -13.55 -16.22 18.20
C ASP A 31 -12.88 -16.35 16.82
N LEU A 32 -12.97 -15.33 15.97
CA LEU A 32 -12.34 -15.33 14.66
C LEU A 32 -10.82 -15.24 14.77
N LEU A 33 -10.31 -14.42 15.70
CA LEU A 33 -8.87 -14.33 15.97
C LEU A 33 -8.34 -15.68 16.47
N ASP A 34 -9.06 -16.30 17.40
CA ASP A 34 -8.68 -17.60 17.97
C ASP A 34 -8.73 -18.71 16.90
N LYS A 35 -9.75 -18.70 16.02
CA LYS A 35 -9.90 -19.66 14.91
C LYS A 35 -8.70 -19.66 13.95
N TYR A 36 -8.11 -18.49 13.70
CA TYR A 36 -6.97 -18.33 12.80
C TYR A 36 -5.64 -18.13 13.55
N GLU A 37 -5.60 -18.44 14.86
CA GLU A 37 -4.40 -18.33 15.70
C GLU A 37 -3.73 -16.94 15.70
N MET A 38 -4.53 -15.89 15.52
CA MET A 38 -4.06 -14.52 15.49
C MET A 38 -4.12 -13.89 16.88
N LYS A 39 -3.01 -13.28 17.31
CA LYS A 39 -2.96 -12.51 18.57
C LYS A 39 -3.57 -11.12 18.36
N GLU A 40 -4.09 -10.52 19.41
CA GLU A 40 -4.45 -9.09 19.41
C GLU A 40 -3.21 -8.22 19.12
N ASN A 41 -3.38 -7.15 18.33
CA ASN A 41 -2.30 -6.22 17.95
C ASN A 41 -1.09 -6.85 17.23
N CYS A 42 -1.28 -7.99 16.56
CA CYS A 42 -0.22 -8.61 15.78
C CYS A 42 -0.23 -8.15 14.31
N ALA A 43 0.91 -8.31 13.64
CA ALA A 43 1.01 -8.27 12.20
C ALA A 43 1.77 -9.52 11.74
N ILE A 44 1.14 -10.33 10.88
CA ILE A 44 1.70 -11.59 10.38
C ILE A 44 1.57 -11.66 8.85
N LEU A 45 2.41 -12.50 8.24
CA LEU A 45 2.22 -12.93 6.86
C LEU A 45 1.25 -14.12 6.83
N ALA A 46 0.40 -14.16 5.80
CA ALA A 46 -0.51 -15.26 5.59
C ALA A 46 0.25 -16.58 5.34
N GLU A 47 -0.26 -17.64 5.92
CA GLU A 47 0.14 -19.03 5.69
C GLU A 47 -1.08 -19.77 5.12
N ASP A 48 -0.93 -21.02 4.70
CA ASP A 48 -2.04 -21.79 4.11
C ASP A 48 -3.30 -21.80 5.01
N LYS A 49 -3.12 -21.89 6.33
CA LYS A 49 -4.23 -21.83 7.31
C LYS A 49 -4.97 -20.50 7.33
N HIS A 50 -4.31 -19.42 6.94
CA HIS A 50 -4.88 -18.06 6.92
C HIS A 50 -5.60 -17.76 5.61
N LEU A 51 -5.43 -18.51 4.53
CA LEU A 51 -6.02 -18.17 3.22
C LEU A 51 -7.56 -18.16 3.26
N ALA A 52 -8.17 -19.07 4.02
CA ALA A 52 -9.63 -19.13 4.20
C ALA A 52 -10.20 -17.90 4.94
N LEU A 53 -9.39 -17.18 5.73
CA LEU A 53 -9.80 -15.96 6.42
C LEU A 53 -10.29 -14.91 5.41
N PHE A 54 -9.57 -14.74 4.30
CA PHE A 54 -9.89 -13.72 3.31
C PHE A 54 -11.25 -13.96 2.65
N GLU A 55 -11.59 -15.22 2.36
CA GLU A 55 -12.90 -15.59 1.80
C GLU A 55 -14.04 -15.46 2.81
N GLU A 56 -13.74 -15.63 4.10
CA GLU A 56 -14.71 -15.47 5.18
C GLU A 56 -15.03 -14.01 5.46
N ILE A 57 -14.01 -13.14 5.55
CA ILE A 57 -14.22 -11.73 5.91
C ILE A 57 -14.91 -10.93 4.82
N VAL A 58 -14.67 -11.22 3.53
CA VAL A 58 -15.33 -10.50 2.42
C VAL A 58 -16.84 -10.76 2.32
N LYS A 59 -17.36 -11.76 3.05
CA LYS A 59 -18.79 -12.08 3.13
C LYS A 59 -19.47 -11.45 4.35
N ARG A 60 -18.71 -10.82 5.26
CA ARG A 60 -19.26 -10.15 6.44
C ARG A 60 -19.85 -8.79 6.07
N GLU A 61 -20.82 -8.34 6.85
CA GLU A 61 -21.35 -6.98 6.74
C GLU A 61 -20.36 -5.95 7.31
N GLY A 62 -20.43 -4.72 6.83
CA GLY A 62 -19.57 -3.63 7.33
C GLY A 62 -18.11 -3.70 6.92
N ILE A 63 -17.78 -4.43 5.85
CA ILE A 63 -16.43 -4.45 5.29
C ILE A 63 -16.06 -3.11 4.65
N GLU A 64 -14.81 -2.71 4.84
CA GLU A 64 -14.23 -1.53 4.20
C GLU A 64 -12.99 -1.92 3.41
N TYR A 65 -12.87 -1.37 2.20
CA TYR A 65 -11.69 -1.52 1.35
C TYR A 65 -10.86 -0.25 1.43
N ILE A 66 -9.71 -0.35 2.09
CA ILE A 66 -8.85 0.80 2.40
C ILE A 66 -7.51 0.58 1.68
N PRO A 67 -6.94 1.60 1.03
CA PRO A 67 -5.66 1.43 0.39
C PRO A 67 -4.60 1.38 1.49
N GLY A 68 -3.92 0.24 1.57
CA GLY A 68 -2.95 -0.09 2.60
C GLY A 68 -1.52 -0.16 2.06
N GLY A 69 -0.68 -0.91 2.77
CA GLY A 69 0.75 -0.99 2.52
C GLY A 69 1.54 0.10 3.25
N ALA A 70 2.59 -0.28 4.00
CA ALA A 70 3.31 0.62 4.89
C ALA A 70 3.88 1.85 4.18
N THR A 71 4.69 1.64 3.14
CA THR A 71 5.27 2.75 2.33
C THR A 71 4.18 3.60 1.69
N GLN A 72 3.16 2.97 1.10
CA GLN A 72 2.09 3.68 0.42
C GLN A 72 1.30 4.57 1.39
N ASN A 73 1.02 4.08 2.60
CA ASN A 73 0.41 4.87 3.66
C ASN A 73 1.29 6.05 4.08
N ALA A 74 2.59 5.84 4.25
CA ALA A 74 3.53 6.93 4.57
C ALA A 74 3.53 8.01 3.49
N LEU A 75 3.53 7.63 2.21
CA LEU A 75 3.48 8.59 1.10
C LEU A 75 2.15 9.33 1.02
N ARG A 76 1.01 8.66 1.27
CA ARG A 76 -0.30 9.33 1.33
C ARG A 76 -0.35 10.37 2.46
N VAL A 77 0.22 10.04 3.63
CA VAL A 77 0.31 10.98 4.76
C VAL A 77 1.26 12.13 4.44
N PHE A 78 2.44 11.84 3.88
CA PHE A 78 3.37 12.86 3.40
C PHE A 78 2.65 13.83 2.46
N GLN A 79 1.95 13.28 1.47
CA GLN A 79 1.25 14.03 0.44
C GLN A 79 0.14 14.93 0.99
N TRP A 80 -0.55 14.45 2.02
CA TRP A 80 -1.53 15.21 2.80
C TRP A 80 -0.89 16.37 3.58
N ILE A 81 0.28 16.17 4.18
CA ILE A 81 0.99 17.22 4.95
C ILE A 81 1.49 18.33 4.04
N ILE A 82 2.11 17.97 2.91
CA ILE A 82 2.75 18.96 2.03
C ILE A 82 1.77 19.64 1.06
N CYS A 83 0.55 19.11 0.92
CA CYS A 83 -0.50 19.65 0.06
C CYS A 83 -0.09 19.92 -1.41
N LYS A 84 0.90 19.19 -1.95
CA LYS A 84 1.39 19.38 -3.33
C LYS A 84 1.35 18.09 -4.16
N PRO A 85 0.35 17.87 -5.02
CA PRO A 85 0.23 16.65 -5.83
C PRO A 85 1.53 16.26 -6.55
N ASN A 86 1.73 14.96 -6.73
CA ASN A 86 2.87 14.31 -7.39
C ASN A 86 4.25 14.61 -6.77
N ALA A 87 4.31 15.24 -5.61
CA ALA A 87 5.57 15.43 -4.89
C ALA A 87 6.18 14.11 -4.42
N SER A 88 5.37 13.07 -4.20
CA SER A 88 5.84 11.71 -3.98
C SER A 88 5.55 10.80 -5.17
N THR A 89 6.46 9.86 -5.46
CA THR A 89 6.26 8.77 -6.41
C THR A 89 6.31 7.43 -5.69
N PHE A 90 5.35 6.55 -5.96
CA PHE A 90 5.27 5.22 -5.37
C PHE A 90 5.46 4.12 -6.42
N PHE A 91 6.34 3.17 -6.14
CA PHE A 91 6.50 1.94 -6.91
C PHE A 91 6.13 0.71 -6.09
N GLY A 92 5.47 -0.24 -6.75
CA GLY A 92 5.09 -1.53 -6.17
C GLY A 92 4.40 -2.39 -7.23
N ALA A 93 4.10 -3.65 -6.91
CA ALA A 93 3.47 -4.57 -7.86
C ALA A 93 2.04 -4.94 -7.43
N VAL A 94 1.12 -4.94 -8.39
CA VAL A 94 -0.31 -5.25 -8.21
C VAL A 94 -0.78 -6.27 -9.24
N GLY A 95 -1.91 -6.90 -8.99
CA GLY A 95 -2.59 -7.75 -9.97
C GLY A 95 -3.33 -6.92 -11.02
N LYS A 96 -3.86 -7.57 -12.05
CA LYS A 96 -4.82 -6.95 -12.97
C LYS A 96 -6.25 -7.24 -12.52
N ASP A 97 -6.71 -6.52 -11.50
CA ASP A 97 -8.02 -6.74 -10.89
C ASP A 97 -8.63 -5.46 -10.27
N LYS A 98 -9.88 -5.58 -9.81
CA LYS A 98 -10.62 -4.48 -9.16
C LYS A 98 -9.91 -3.90 -7.92
N TYR A 99 -9.07 -4.68 -7.23
CA TYR A 99 -8.36 -4.22 -6.04
C TYR A 99 -7.21 -3.30 -6.42
N SER A 100 -6.50 -3.60 -7.52
CA SER A 100 -5.50 -2.69 -8.08
C SER A 100 -6.10 -1.34 -8.50
N GLU A 101 -7.33 -1.34 -9.03
CA GLU A 101 -8.04 -0.12 -9.44
C GLU A 101 -8.41 0.74 -8.23
N ILE A 102 -8.89 0.13 -7.14
CA ILE A 102 -9.16 0.84 -5.87
C ILE A 102 -7.87 1.46 -5.34
N LEU A 103 -6.80 0.69 -5.25
CA LEU A 103 -5.50 1.16 -4.76
C LEU A 103 -4.96 2.32 -5.59
N TYR A 104 -5.04 2.21 -6.92
CA TYR A 104 -4.57 3.24 -7.84
C TYR A 104 -5.38 4.53 -7.67
N ASN A 105 -6.71 4.45 -7.76
CA ASN A 105 -7.58 5.62 -7.72
C ASN A 105 -7.49 6.35 -6.38
N GLN A 106 -7.51 5.63 -5.26
CA GLN A 106 -7.47 6.28 -3.94
C GLN A 106 -6.09 6.88 -3.62
N SER A 107 -5.00 6.21 -4.01
CA SER A 107 -3.65 6.75 -3.81
C SER A 107 -3.37 7.95 -4.71
N LYS A 108 -3.87 7.92 -5.95
CA LYS A 108 -3.81 9.06 -6.87
C LYS A 108 -4.66 10.24 -6.40
N ASN A 109 -5.87 9.97 -5.88
CA ASN A 109 -6.72 11.01 -5.27
C ASN A 109 -6.08 11.64 -4.03
N ALA A 110 -5.26 10.89 -3.30
CA ALA A 110 -4.43 11.43 -2.22
C ALA A 110 -3.24 12.26 -2.73
N GLY A 111 -3.03 12.35 -4.04
CA GLY A 111 -2.00 13.15 -4.70
C GLY A 111 -0.68 12.42 -4.95
N VAL A 112 -0.60 11.11 -4.70
CA VAL A 112 0.63 10.32 -4.92
C VAL A 112 0.76 10.02 -6.42
N ASN A 113 1.97 10.17 -6.97
CA ASN A 113 2.27 9.67 -8.31
C ASN A 113 2.50 8.15 -8.26
N VAL A 114 1.50 7.37 -8.64
CA VAL A 114 1.52 5.91 -8.49
C VAL A 114 2.00 5.22 -9.77
N CYS A 115 3.08 4.45 -9.65
CA CYS A 115 3.76 3.74 -10.74
C CYS A 115 3.78 2.22 -10.48
N TYR A 116 2.61 1.58 -10.45
CA TYR A 116 2.54 0.14 -10.23
C TYR A 116 3.05 -0.69 -11.41
N GLN A 117 3.75 -1.78 -11.10
CA GLN A 117 3.97 -2.89 -12.01
C GLN A 117 2.75 -3.81 -11.97
N VAL A 118 2.18 -4.13 -13.14
CA VAL A 118 0.96 -4.96 -13.22
C VAL A 118 1.33 -6.39 -13.60
N ASN A 119 1.04 -7.33 -12.72
CA ASN A 119 1.10 -8.76 -12.99
C ASN A 119 -0.29 -9.27 -13.39
N LYS A 120 -0.43 -9.85 -14.59
CA LYS A 120 -1.73 -10.32 -15.11
C LYS A 120 -2.12 -11.70 -14.58
N SER A 121 -1.18 -12.44 -14.00
CA SER A 121 -1.36 -13.84 -13.59
C SER A 121 -1.53 -14.01 -12.08
N VAL A 122 -1.26 -12.98 -11.29
CA VAL A 122 -1.32 -13.02 -9.82
C VAL A 122 -2.27 -11.92 -9.33
N LYS A 123 -3.11 -12.24 -8.35
CA LYS A 123 -4.04 -11.27 -7.73
C LYS A 123 -3.27 -10.17 -6.97
N THR A 124 -3.87 -8.99 -6.84
CA THR A 124 -3.37 -7.92 -5.98
C THR A 124 -3.28 -8.40 -4.53
N GLY A 125 -2.20 -8.00 -3.84
CA GLY A 125 -2.01 -8.31 -2.43
C GLY A 125 -3.06 -7.68 -1.54
N THR A 126 -3.41 -8.36 -0.46
CA THR A 126 -4.47 -7.95 0.47
C THR A 126 -4.01 -8.12 1.91
N CYS A 127 -4.51 -7.27 2.81
CA CYS A 127 -4.28 -7.40 4.25
C CYS A 127 -5.63 -7.53 4.95
N ALA A 128 -5.86 -8.62 5.67
CA ALA A 128 -7.00 -8.72 6.57
C ALA A 128 -6.73 -7.84 7.79
N ALA A 129 -7.51 -6.76 7.96
CA ALA A 129 -7.42 -5.86 9.09
C ALA A 129 -8.59 -6.11 10.06
N LEU A 130 -8.35 -6.99 11.02
CA LEU A 130 -9.36 -7.46 11.97
C LEU A 130 -9.40 -6.53 13.19
N ILE A 131 -10.56 -5.90 13.42
CA ILE A 131 -10.78 -4.98 14.52
C ILE A 131 -11.58 -5.69 15.61
N TYR A 132 -10.93 -5.97 16.75
CA TYR A 132 -11.60 -6.51 17.94
C TYR A 132 -11.50 -5.49 19.08
N LYS A 133 -12.64 -4.87 19.44
CA LYS A 133 -12.71 -3.73 20.37
C LYS A 133 -11.79 -2.58 19.93
N HIS A 134 -10.66 -2.40 20.61
CA HIS A 134 -9.65 -1.38 20.31
C HIS A 134 -8.36 -1.97 19.71
N HIS A 135 -8.33 -3.29 19.49
CA HIS A 135 -7.17 -4.01 18.97
C HIS A 135 -7.28 -4.20 17.46
N ARG A 136 -6.15 -4.03 16.78
CA ARG A 136 -6.05 -4.20 15.33
C ARG A 136 -5.03 -5.28 15.00
N SER A 137 -5.49 -6.40 14.48
CA SER A 137 -4.64 -7.52 14.07
C SER A 137 -4.61 -7.65 12.55
N LEU A 138 -3.42 -7.78 11.99
CA LEU A 138 -3.15 -7.72 10.56
C LEU A 138 -2.62 -9.06 10.06
N CYS A 139 -3.18 -9.55 8.96
CA CYS A 139 -2.67 -10.72 8.23
C CYS A 139 -2.51 -10.37 6.75
N ALA A 140 -1.28 -10.34 6.25
CA ALA A 140 -0.97 -9.91 4.90
C ALA A 140 -0.73 -11.09 3.94
N ASP A 141 -1.51 -11.16 2.86
CA ASP A 141 -1.25 -11.99 1.69
C ASP A 141 -0.66 -11.10 0.60
N LEU A 142 0.66 -11.21 0.39
CA LEU A 142 1.40 -10.31 -0.50
C LEU A 142 1.08 -10.51 -1.98
N ALA A 143 0.74 -11.73 -2.41
CA ALA A 143 0.40 -12.09 -3.79
C ALA A 143 1.25 -11.33 -4.84
N ALA A 144 0.65 -10.48 -5.70
CA ALA A 144 1.36 -9.77 -6.75
C ALA A 144 2.46 -8.81 -6.23
N ALA A 145 2.40 -8.35 -4.98
CA ALA A 145 3.43 -7.49 -4.40
C ALA A 145 4.81 -8.17 -4.37
N ASN A 146 4.86 -9.51 -4.26
CA ASN A 146 6.08 -10.31 -4.34
C ASN A 146 6.66 -10.45 -5.76
N THR A 147 6.00 -9.87 -6.77
CA THR A 147 6.38 -10.03 -8.18
C THR A 147 7.06 -8.79 -8.76
N PHE A 148 7.37 -7.79 -7.91
CA PHE A 148 8.07 -6.59 -8.35
C PHE A 148 9.49 -6.91 -8.84
N THR A 149 9.90 -6.31 -9.97
CA THR A 149 11.21 -6.54 -10.59
C THR A 149 11.92 -5.23 -10.89
N LEU A 150 13.27 -5.26 -10.90
CA LEU A 150 14.10 -4.10 -11.24
C LEU A 150 13.83 -3.56 -12.66
N ASP A 151 13.48 -4.43 -13.61
CA ASP A 151 13.14 -4.05 -14.99
C ASP A 151 12.06 -2.97 -15.07
N HIS A 152 11.11 -2.97 -14.12
CA HIS A 152 10.07 -1.95 -14.05
C HIS A 152 10.64 -0.56 -13.76
N LEU A 153 11.62 -0.46 -12.86
CA LEU A 153 12.32 0.78 -12.57
C LEU A 153 13.20 1.25 -13.73
N GLN A 154 13.76 0.30 -14.48
CA GLN A 154 14.69 0.56 -15.58
C GLN A 154 13.97 0.86 -16.91
N SER A 155 12.66 0.74 -16.97
CA SER A 155 11.89 1.19 -18.13
C SER A 155 12.12 2.68 -18.40
N GLU A 156 12.14 3.07 -19.67
CA GLU A 156 12.48 4.44 -20.09
C GLU A 156 11.63 5.51 -19.36
N ALA A 157 10.34 5.23 -19.14
CA ALA A 157 9.44 6.14 -18.43
C ALA A 157 9.75 6.25 -16.92
N ASN A 158 10.13 5.16 -16.27
CA ASN A 158 10.34 5.12 -14.83
C ASN A 158 11.76 5.51 -14.42
N ASP A 159 12.75 5.21 -15.26
CA ASP A 159 14.16 5.55 -15.01
C ASP A 159 14.33 7.08 -14.85
N ALA A 160 13.59 7.87 -15.64
CA ALA A 160 13.55 9.32 -15.49
C ALA A 160 12.99 9.76 -14.11
N LEU A 161 11.95 9.07 -13.60
CA LEU A 161 11.35 9.36 -12.29
C LEU A 161 12.31 9.00 -11.15
N VAL A 162 13.07 7.91 -11.29
CA VAL A 162 14.09 7.49 -10.34
C VAL A 162 15.26 8.48 -10.32
N LYS A 163 15.75 8.90 -11.50
CA LYS A 163 16.88 9.83 -11.62
C LYS A 163 16.56 11.27 -11.21
N ARG A 164 15.29 11.67 -11.25
CA ARG A 164 14.82 13.02 -10.85
C ARG A 164 14.90 13.28 -9.34
N GLN A 165 15.09 12.23 -8.53
CA GLN A 165 15.05 12.32 -7.07
C GLN A 165 16.28 13.05 -6.53
N ASN A 166 16.06 14.22 -5.91
CA ASN A 166 17.15 15.05 -5.40
C ASN A 166 17.61 14.68 -3.98
N SER A 167 16.85 13.91 -3.17
CA SER A 167 17.21 13.81 -1.74
C SER A 167 16.73 12.59 -0.92
N ILE A 168 15.64 11.88 -1.22
CA ILE A 168 15.15 10.83 -0.30
C ILE A 168 14.52 9.64 -1.04
N THR A 169 15.13 8.46 -0.90
CA THR A 169 14.52 7.17 -1.27
C THR A 169 14.08 6.48 0.01
N TYR A 170 12.78 6.25 0.17
CA TYR A 170 12.20 5.54 1.32
C TYR A 170 11.82 4.12 0.90
N LEU A 171 12.67 3.15 1.26
CA LEU A 171 12.42 1.73 1.07
C LEU A 171 11.89 1.17 2.39
N VAL A 172 10.64 0.72 2.43
CA VAL A 172 10.16 -0.14 3.51
C VAL A 172 9.80 -1.48 2.89
N SER A 173 10.71 -2.43 3.05
CA SER A 173 10.38 -3.85 3.00
C SER A 173 9.80 -4.23 4.37
N SER A 174 8.51 -4.51 4.43
CA SER A 174 7.94 -5.32 5.52
C SER A 174 8.14 -6.79 5.21
#